data_AF-A0A2V8SLL3-F1
#
_entry.id   AF-A0A2V8SLL3-F1
#
_cell.length_a   1.000
_cell.length_b   1.000
_cell.length_c   1.000
_cell.angle_alpha   90.00
_cell.angle_beta   90.00
_cell.angle_gamma   90.00
#
_symmetry.space_group_name_H-M   'P 1'
#
loop_
_entity.id
_entity.type
_entity.pdbx_description
1 polymer ?
#
loop_
_entity_poly.entity_id
_entity_poly.type
_entity_poly.pdbx_seq_one_letter_code
_entity_poly.pdbx_strand_id
1 'polypeptide(L)'
;RSHPEADLGLHLTLTSEWSLYRWGPVLSKERAASLFDQNGYLYLTEDVAAAHISAREAEAEIRAQIERARAFGIQPTHLDSHMGTLYQNKELFDVLMRVARDNGLPVRMSKESLADAPSLASVIRPDDVLIDRIVTIGPNVTPERWAEFYTDAIKKLQPGVTEFVIHLAFDDEEMRGITFNHPSWGAAWRQRDFDFFTSETLRRLLRENNVKLVTWREVGGLIRKK
;
A
#
# COMPACT_ATOMS: atom_id res chain seq x y z
N ARG A 1 17.25 8.35 -7.03
CA ARG A 1 18.70 8.67 -7.05
C ARG A 1 18.99 10.13 -6.68
N SER A 2 18.23 11.11 -7.18
CA SER A 2 18.35 12.53 -6.77
C SER A 2 17.85 12.84 -5.35
N HIS A 3 17.02 11.95 -4.78
CA HIS A 3 16.46 12.07 -3.42
C HIS A 3 16.86 10.85 -2.57
N PRO A 4 18.14 10.72 -2.18
CA PRO A 4 18.62 9.57 -1.39
C PRO A 4 17.96 9.45 -0.01
N GLU A 5 17.45 10.56 0.54
CA GLU A 5 16.75 10.66 1.82
C GLU A 5 15.28 10.24 1.75
N ALA A 6 14.73 10.05 0.54
CA ALA A 6 13.32 9.74 0.36
C ALA A 6 12.89 8.50 1.17
N ASP A 7 11.72 8.59 1.77
CA ASP A 7 11.10 7.49 2.52
C ASP A 7 10.26 6.64 1.57
N LEU A 8 10.90 5.66 0.95
CA LEU A 8 10.29 4.83 -0.08
C LEU A 8 10.00 3.43 0.48
N GLY A 9 8.73 3.10 0.59
CA GLY A 9 8.28 1.72 0.80
C GLY A 9 8.32 0.90 -0.48
N LEU A 10 8.02 -0.40 -0.36
CA LEU A 10 7.75 -1.24 -1.51
C LEU A 10 6.29 -1.70 -1.47
N HIS A 11 5.55 -1.27 -2.49
CA HIS A 11 4.17 -1.66 -2.73
C HIS A 11 4.12 -3.02 -3.43
N LEU A 12 4.10 -4.08 -2.63
CA LEU A 12 4.09 -5.44 -3.14
C LEU A 12 2.80 -5.69 -3.90
N THR A 13 2.88 -6.32 -5.08
CA THR A 13 1.70 -6.58 -5.91
C THR A 13 1.58 -8.04 -6.29
N LEU A 14 0.36 -8.57 -6.20
CA LEU A 14 -0.04 -9.90 -6.66
C LEU A 14 -1.29 -9.84 -7.55
N THR A 15 -1.67 -8.63 -7.98
CA THR A 15 -2.81 -8.34 -8.85
C THR A 15 -2.41 -7.38 -9.97
N SER A 16 -3.26 -7.27 -10.99
CA SER A 16 -3.16 -6.31 -12.08
C SER A 16 -4.55 -6.00 -12.62
N GLU A 17 -5.12 -4.88 -12.18
CA GLU A 17 -6.54 -4.54 -12.26
C GLU A 17 -6.96 -3.77 -13.52
N TRP A 18 -6.02 -3.06 -14.15
CA TRP A 18 -6.31 -2.23 -15.32
C TRP A 18 -6.59 -3.08 -16.55
N SER A 19 -7.58 -2.71 -17.36
CA SER A 19 -8.00 -3.56 -18.47
C SER A 19 -6.98 -3.66 -19.61
N LEU A 20 -6.24 -2.58 -19.89
CA LEU A 20 -5.29 -2.53 -21.02
C LEU A 20 -3.82 -2.45 -20.61
N TYR A 21 -3.54 -2.09 -19.35
CA TYR A 21 -2.19 -1.94 -18.83
C TYR A 21 -1.90 -3.02 -17.78
N ARG A 22 -1.71 -4.26 -18.27
CA ARG A 22 -1.50 -5.44 -17.43
C ARG A 22 -0.02 -5.72 -17.19
N TRP A 23 0.32 -6.26 -16.02
CA TRP A 23 1.67 -6.71 -15.69
C TRP A 23 1.67 -8.15 -15.14
N GLY A 24 2.83 -8.79 -15.28
CA GLY A 24 3.09 -10.11 -14.72
C GLY A 24 3.96 -10.04 -13.45
N PRO A 25 4.18 -11.19 -12.80
CA PRO A 25 5.11 -11.32 -11.68
C PRO A 25 6.55 -10.99 -12.08
N VAL A 26 7.42 -10.79 -11.10
CA VAL A 26 8.87 -10.74 -11.28
C VAL A 26 9.41 -12.13 -11.65
N LEU A 27 8.87 -13.17 -11.03
CA LEU A 27 9.23 -14.56 -11.30
C LEU A 27 8.61 -15.08 -12.60
N SER A 28 9.32 -16.03 -13.23
CA SER A 28 8.81 -16.71 -14.42
C SER A 28 7.71 -17.72 -14.07
N LYS A 29 6.93 -18.11 -15.07
CA LYS A 29 5.83 -19.07 -14.93
C LYS A 29 6.28 -20.42 -14.38
N GLU A 30 7.49 -20.87 -14.69
CA GLU A 30 8.05 -22.14 -14.20
C GLU A 30 8.30 -22.11 -12.68
N ARG A 31 8.50 -20.92 -12.12
CA ARG A 31 8.81 -20.74 -10.69
C ARG A 31 7.60 -20.36 -9.84
N ALA A 32 6.53 -19.87 -10.47
CA ALA A 32 5.46 -19.13 -9.84
C ALA A 32 4.13 -19.27 -10.63
N ALA A 33 3.79 -20.48 -11.06
CA ALA A 33 2.67 -20.72 -11.98
C ALA A 33 1.31 -20.25 -11.43
N SER A 34 1.08 -20.36 -10.12
CA SER A 34 -0.16 -19.95 -9.44
C SER A 34 -0.37 -18.44 -9.39
N LEU A 35 0.62 -17.63 -9.79
CA LEU A 35 0.50 -16.18 -9.89
C LEU A 35 -0.05 -15.71 -11.24
N PHE A 36 -0.10 -16.60 -12.24
CA PHE A 36 -0.53 -16.25 -13.58
C PHE A 36 -2.00 -16.60 -13.79
N ASP A 37 -2.77 -15.62 -14.27
CA ASP A 37 -4.08 -15.84 -14.85
C ASP A 37 -3.96 -16.59 -16.21
N GLN A 38 -5.11 -16.91 -16.79
CA GLN A 38 -5.20 -17.62 -18.07
C GLN A 38 -4.55 -16.87 -19.25
N ASN A 39 -4.33 -15.55 -19.13
CA ASN A 39 -3.74 -14.70 -20.16
C ASN A 39 -2.24 -14.43 -19.93
N GLY A 40 -1.66 -14.94 -18.84
CA GLY A 40 -0.24 -14.76 -18.52
C GLY A 40 0.07 -13.48 -17.72
N TYR A 41 -0.91 -12.88 -17.04
CA TYR A 41 -0.72 -11.72 -16.16
C TYR A 41 -1.05 -12.07 -14.71
N LEU A 42 -0.78 -11.16 -13.76
CA LEU A 42 -1.36 -11.27 -12.42
C LEU A 42 -2.89 -11.15 -12.48
N TYR A 43 -3.62 -11.72 -11.53
CA TYR A 43 -5.08 -11.71 -11.48
C TYR A 43 -5.67 -10.29 -11.38
N LEU A 44 -6.90 -10.12 -11.88
CA LEU A 44 -7.59 -8.82 -11.90
C LEU A 44 -7.94 -8.30 -10.50
N THR A 45 -8.39 -9.18 -9.61
CA THR A 45 -8.94 -8.82 -8.31
C THR A 45 -8.27 -9.63 -7.20
N GLU A 46 -8.21 -9.03 -6.02
CA GLU A 46 -7.54 -9.54 -4.84
C GLU A 46 -8.18 -10.83 -4.30
N ASP A 47 -9.50 -10.99 -4.41
CA ASP A 47 -10.22 -12.19 -3.98
C ASP A 47 -9.89 -13.39 -4.89
N VAL A 48 -9.90 -13.18 -6.21
CA VAL A 48 -9.53 -14.21 -7.18
C VAL A 48 -8.06 -14.57 -7.03
N ALA A 49 -7.18 -13.58 -6.88
CA ALA A 49 -5.76 -13.80 -6.63
C ALA A 49 -5.55 -14.65 -5.38
N ALA A 50 -6.18 -14.27 -4.26
CA ALA A 50 -6.02 -14.96 -2.98
C ALA A 50 -6.58 -16.39 -2.97
N ALA A 51 -7.56 -16.68 -3.83
CA ALA A 51 -8.11 -18.02 -3.99
C ALA A 51 -7.21 -18.97 -4.81
N HIS A 52 -6.34 -18.44 -5.68
CA HIS A 52 -5.53 -19.24 -6.59
C HIS A 52 -4.05 -19.30 -6.21
N ILE A 53 -3.50 -18.21 -5.68
CA ILE A 53 -2.07 -18.09 -5.40
C ILE A 53 -1.70 -18.98 -4.21
N SER A 54 -0.69 -19.83 -4.41
CA SER A 54 -0.11 -20.60 -3.31
C SER A 54 0.81 -19.72 -2.45
N ALA A 55 0.79 -19.93 -1.14
CA ALA A 55 1.63 -19.17 -0.20
C ALA A 55 3.13 -19.27 -0.49
N ARG A 56 3.59 -20.46 -0.91
CA ARG A 56 4.98 -20.70 -1.30
C ARG A 56 5.40 -19.83 -2.48
N GLU A 57 4.56 -19.71 -3.50
CA GLU A 57 4.86 -18.91 -4.68
C GLU A 57 4.68 -17.40 -4.42
N ALA A 58 3.68 -17.01 -3.62
CA ALA A 58 3.55 -15.64 -3.12
C ALA A 58 4.82 -15.20 -2.39
N GLU A 59 5.35 -16.04 -1.50
CA GLU A 59 6.60 -15.74 -0.78
C GLU A 59 7.77 -15.54 -1.75
N ALA A 60 7.95 -16.48 -2.67
CA ALA A 60 9.05 -16.42 -3.62
C ALA A 60 8.97 -15.14 -4.48
N GLU A 61 7.76 -14.74 -4.88
CA GLU A 61 7.50 -13.55 -5.67
C GLU A 61 7.75 -12.26 -4.87
N ILE A 62 7.21 -12.12 -3.67
CA ILE A 62 7.41 -10.88 -2.89
C ILE A 62 8.88 -10.70 -2.45
N ARG A 63 9.61 -11.81 -2.23
CA ARG A 63 11.07 -11.74 -2.06
C ARG A 63 11.76 -11.27 -3.35
N ALA A 64 11.35 -11.78 -4.50
CA ALA A 64 11.89 -11.34 -5.79
C ALA A 64 11.60 -9.86 -6.08
N GLN A 65 10.44 -9.34 -5.69
CA GLN A 65 10.10 -7.92 -5.77
C GLN A 65 11.03 -7.07 -4.89
N ILE A 66 11.28 -7.50 -3.65
CA ILE A 66 12.22 -6.82 -2.74
C ILE A 66 13.64 -6.79 -3.33
N GLU A 67 14.13 -7.92 -3.82
CA GLU A 67 15.47 -8.00 -4.41
C GLU A 67 15.58 -7.18 -5.70
N ARG A 68 14.53 -7.15 -6.54
CA ARG A 68 14.49 -6.30 -7.72
C ARG A 68 14.52 -4.81 -7.35
N ALA A 69 13.78 -4.38 -6.33
CA ALA A 69 13.83 -3.01 -5.83
C ALA A 69 15.24 -2.64 -5.34
N ARG A 70 15.89 -3.52 -4.57
CA ARG A 70 17.28 -3.35 -4.11
C ARG A 70 18.27 -3.26 -5.27
N ALA A 71 18.12 -4.09 -6.30
CA ALA A 71 18.95 -4.05 -7.49
C ALA A 71 18.83 -2.72 -8.26
N PHE A 72 17.67 -2.05 -8.19
CA PHE A 72 17.49 -0.70 -8.73
C PHE A 72 18.03 0.42 -7.81
N GLY A 73 18.59 0.07 -6.65
CA GLY A 73 19.12 1.01 -5.66
C GLY A 73 18.06 1.59 -4.73
N ILE A 74 16.88 0.97 -4.65
CA ILE A 74 15.83 1.33 -3.69
C ILE A 74 15.99 0.43 -2.47
N GLN A 75 16.17 1.02 -1.30
CA GLN A 75 16.16 0.30 -0.02
C GLN A 75 14.81 0.56 0.65
N PRO A 76 13.86 -0.38 0.59
CA PRO A 76 12.52 -0.17 1.14
C PRO A 76 12.57 0.19 2.62
N THR A 77 11.73 1.11 3.07
CA THR A 77 11.61 1.48 4.49
C THR A 77 10.49 0.74 5.20
N HIS A 78 9.51 0.26 4.45
CA HIS A 78 8.36 -0.52 4.88
C HIS A 78 7.81 -1.31 3.68
N LEU A 79 6.90 -2.23 3.97
CA LEU A 79 6.14 -3.00 2.97
C LEU A 79 4.65 -2.74 3.14
N ASP A 80 3.92 -2.73 2.04
CA ASP A 80 2.47 -2.83 2.02
C ASP A 80 2.01 -3.68 0.82
N SER A 81 0.70 -3.88 0.67
CA SER A 81 0.14 -4.71 -0.40
C SER A 81 -0.79 -3.90 -1.29
N HIS A 82 -0.49 -3.88 -2.58
CA HIS A 82 -1.38 -3.41 -3.62
C HIS A 82 -2.72 -4.15 -3.56
N MET A 83 -3.81 -3.37 -3.58
CA MET A 83 -5.21 -3.82 -3.39
C MET A 83 -5.46 -4.69 -2.15
N GLY A 84 -4.47 -4.80 -1.25
CA GLY A 84 -4.55 -5.66 -0.07
C GLY A 84 -4.59 -7.17 -0.33
N THR A 85 -4.10 -7.68 -1.47
CA THR A 85 -4.09 -9.13 -1.76
C THR A 85 -3.42 -9.96 -0.66
N LEU A 86 -2.30 -9.49 -0.12
CA LEU A 86 -1.58 -10.18 0.96
C LEU A 86 -2.30 -10.11 2.32
N TYR A 87 -3.35 -9.29 2.45
CA TYR A 87 -4.20 -9.23 3.64
C TYR A 87 -5.49 -10.07 3.50
N GLN A 88 -5.78 -10.64 2.32
CA GLN A 88 -7.05 -11.32 2.05
C GLN A 88 -7.28 -12.57 2.91
N ASN A 89 -6.22 -13.28 3.26
CA ASN A 89 -6.32 -14.46 4.12
C ASN A 89 -5.09 -14.61 5.02
N LYS A 90 -5.22 -15.45 6.05
CA LYS A 90 -4.18 -15.68 7.05
C LYS A 90 -2.89 -16.23 6.45
N GLU A 91 -2.98 -17.07 5.43
CA GLU A 91 -1.82 -17.76 4.86
C GLU A 91 -0.92 -16.79 4.08
N LEU A 92 -1.52 -15.96 3.22
CA LEU A 92 -0.80 -14.88 2.52
C LEU A 92 -0.29 -13.81 3.49
N PHE A 93 -1.04 -13.53 4.54
CA PHE A 93 -0.62 -12.56 5.54
C PHE A 93 0.57 -13.07 6.38
N ASP A 94 0.59 -14.36 6.73
CA ASP A 94 1.72 -15.00 7.38
C ASP A 94 3.00 -14.92 6.52
N VAL A 95 2.86 -15.15 5.21
CA VAL A 95 3.94 -14.95 4.23
C VAL A 95 4.47 -13.52 4.25
N LEU A 96 3.58 -12.52 4.16
CA LEU A 96 3.97 -11.10 4.21
C LEU A 96 4.75 -10.78 5.49
N MET A 97 4.21 -11.13 6.66
CA MET A 97 4.86 -10.84 7.94
C MET A 97 6.20 -11.55 8.10
N ARG A 98 6.32 -12.80 7.63
CA ARG A 98 7.58 -13.54 7.67
C ARG A 98 8.65 -12.90 6.78
N VAL A 99 8.32 -12.56 5.54
CA VAL A 99 9.25 -11.88 4.63
C VAL A 99 9.64 -10.50 5.16
N ALA A 100 8.70 -9.76 5.74
CA ALA A 100 8.97 -8.46 6.34
C ALA A 100 9.98 -8.55 7.48
N ARG A 101 9.78 -9.50 8.41
CA ARG A 101 10.69 -9.76 9.54
C ARG A 101 12.09 -10.18 9.07
N ASP A 102 12.19 -11.08 8.10
CA ASP A 102 13.48 -11.51 7.53
C ASP A 102 14.28 -10.35 6.91
N ASN A 103 13.58 -9.29 6.50
CA ASN A 103 14.19 -8.09 5.92
C ASN A 103 14.29 -6.92 6.90
N GLY A 104 13.84 -7.08 8.14
CA GLY A 104 13.81 -6.02 9.15
C GLY A 104 12.92 -4.83 8.73
N LEU A 105 11.83 -5.10 8.00
CA LEU A 105 10.92 -4.09 7.47
C LEU A 105 9.58 -4.12 8.24
N PRO A 106 9.04 -2.97 8.65
CA PRO A 106 7.66 -2.89 9.13
C PRO A 106 6.69 -3.10 7.97
N VAL A 107 5.49 -3.58 8.29
CA VAL A 107 4.37 -3.71 7.35
C VAL A 107 3.34 -2.64 7.67
N ARG A 108 2.81 -1.98 6.64
CA ARG A 108 1.69 -1.06 6.78
C ARG A 108 0.47 -1.78 7.34
N MET A 109 0.17 -1.56 8.61
CA MET A 109 -0.96 -2.16 9.29
C MET A 109 -1.34 -1.34 10.52
N SER A 110 -2.65 -1.16 10.73
CA SER A 110 -3.15 -0.45 11.89
C SER A 110 -3.79 -1.37 12.93
N LYS A 111 -3.72 -0.97 14.19
CA LYS A 111 -4.43 -1.63 15.30
C LYS A 111 -5.93 -1.68 15.04
N GLU A 112 -6.50 -0.61 14.47
CA GLU A 112 -7.91 -0.53 14.08
C GLU A 112 -8.28 -1.59 13.04
N SER A 113 -7.51 -1.69 11.95
CA SER A 113 -7.75 -2.70 10.90
C SER A 113 -7.66 -4.14 11.42
N LEU A 114 -6.80 -4.40 12.41
CA LEU A 114 -6.65 -5.72 13.02
C LEU A 114 -7.77 -6.08 13.99
N ALA A 115 -8.41 -5.10 14.62
CA ALA A 115 -9.50 -5.34 15.56
C ALA A 115 -10.67 -6.08 14.88
N ASP A 116 -10.92 -5.78 13.61
CA ASP A 116 -11.97 -6.41 12.80
C ASP A 116 -11.49 -7.66 12.03
N ALA A 117 -10.21 -8.03 12.17
CA ALA A 117 -9.58 -9.14 11.44
C ALA A 117 -8.83 -10.11 12.37
N PRO A 118 -9.53 -10.83 13.28
CA PRO A 118 -8.91 -11.67 14.30
C PRO A 118 -8.01 -12.78 13.72
N SER A 119 -8.33 -13.26 12.51
CA SER A 119 -7.49 -14.23 11.78
C SER A 119 -6.11 -13.66 11.45
N LEU A 120 -6.04 -12.40 11.00
CA LEU A 120 -4.78 -11.71 10.73
C LEU A 120 -4.07 -11.32 12.03
N ALA A 121 -4.82 -10.85 13.03
CA ALA A 121 -4.27 -10.48 14.33
C ALA A 121 -3.51 -11.64 14.99
N SER A 122 -3.91 -12.90 14.75
CA SER A 122 -3.21 -14.09 15.26
C SER A 122 -1.80 -14.32 14.71
N VAL A 123 -1.42 -13.64 13.62
CA VAL A 123 -0.09 -13.72 12.98
C VAL A 123 0.89 -12.70 13.59
N ILE A 124 0.35 -11.66 14.24
CA ILE A 124 1.14 -10.57 14.82
C ILE A 124 1.90 -11.05 16.05
N ARG A 125 3.16 -10.62 16.14
CA ARG A 125 4.07 -10.86 17.26
C ARG A 125 4.32 -9.57 18.03
N PRO A 126 4.72 -9.64 19.31
CA PRO A 126 4.96 -8.46 20.14
C PRO A 126 6.05 -7.49 19.65
N ASP A 127 6.92 -7.95 18.75
CA ASP A 127 7.98 -7.19 18.10
C ASP A 127 7.55 -6.51 16.79
N ASP A 128 6.40 -6.87 16.22
CA ASP A 128 5.88 -6.19 15.05
C ASP A 128 5.42 -4.77 15.39
N VAL A 129 5.71 -3.83 14.50
CA VAL A 129 5.32 -2.43 14.65
C VAL A 129 3.99 -2.18 13.97
N LEU A 130 3.01 -1.71 14.73
CA LEU A 130 1.68 -1.35 14.25
C LEU A 130 1.44 0.15 14.45
N ILE A 131 0.92 0.81 13.41
CA ILE A 131 0.38 2.16 13.56
C ILE A 131 -1.02 2.10 14.18
N ASP A 132 -1.56 3.23 14.60
CA ASP A 132 -2.85 3.23 15.29
C ASP A 132 -4.00 3.16 14.29
N ARG A 133 -3.93 3.92 13.18
CA ARG A 133 -5.05 4.09 12.23
C ARG A 133 -4.58 4.26 10.79
N ILE A 134 -5.44 3.88 9.86
CA ILE A 134 -5.29 4.17 8.43
C ILE A 134 -6.55 4.90 7.97
N VAL A 135 -6.37 6.02 7.27
CA VAL A 135 -7.45 6.77 6.63
C VAL A 135 -7.27 6.66 5.13
N THR A 136 -8.31 6.20 4.44
CA THR A 136 -8.38 6.21 2.97
C THR A 136 -9.71 6.80 2.56
N ILE A 137 -9.71 7.60 1.49
CA ILE A 137 -10.95 8.06 0.89
C ILE A 137 -11.60 6.92 0.11
N GLY A 138 -12.92 6.80 0.21
CA GLY A 138 -13.70 5.75 -0.42
C GLY A 138 -14.57 6.28 -1.57
N PRO A 139 -15.09 5.40 -2.43
CA PRO A 139 -15.87 5.78 -3.62
C PRO A 139 -17.23 6.42 -3.31
N ASN A 140 -17.66 6.35 -2.05
CA ASN A 140 -18.84 7.02 -1.53
C ASN A 140 -18.67 8.54 -1.33
N VAL A 141 -17.45 9.07 -1.40
CA VAL A 141 -17.18 10.51 -1.32
C VAL A 141 -17.22 11.12 -2.71
N THR A 142 -18.11 12.08 -2.92
CA THR A 142 -18.22 12.77 -4.22
C THR A 142 -17.05 13.74 -4.44
N PRO A 143 -16.71 14.08 -5.70
CA PRO A 143 -15.61 15.00 -6.01
C PRO A 143 -15.70 16.35 -5.29
N GLU A 144 -16.90 16.88 -5.07
CA GLU A 144 -17.13 18.18 -4.43
C GLU A 144 -16.79 18.16 -2.94
N ARG A 145 -16.83 16.97 -2.31
CA ARG A 145 -16.57 16.76 -0.89
C ARG A 145 -15.14 16.28 -0.60
N TRP A 146 -14.27 16.26 -1.60
CA TRP A 146 -12.89 15.75 -1.47
C TRP A 146 -12.11 16.50 -0.38
N ALA A 147 -12.10 17.84 -0.47
CA ALA A 147 -11.40 18.69 0.48
C ALA A 147 -12.06 18.66 1.87
N GLU A 148 -13.39 18.54 1.93
CA GLU A 148 -14.14 18.40 3.18
C GLU A 148 -13.73 17.11 3.90
N PHE A 149 -13.72 15.97 3.21
CA PHE A 149 -13.35 14.67 3.77
C PHE A 149 -11.98 14.71 4.46
N TYR A 150 -10.94 15.18 3.76
CA TYR A 150 -9.60 15.23 4.33
C TYR A 150 -9.46 16.29 5.42
N THR A 151 -10.12 17.44 5.28
CA THR A 151 -10.15 18.47 6.32
C THR A 151 -10.75 17.93 7.62
N ASP A 152 -11.87 17.23 7.52
CA ASP A 152 -12.54 16.61 8.65
C ASP A 152 -11.70 15.52 9.30
N ALA A 153 -11.09 14.66 8.47
CA ALA A 153 -10.22 13.59 8.96
C ALA A 153 -9.01 14.15 9.74
N ILE A 154 -8.37 15.21 9.24
CA ILE A 154 -7.24 15.86 9.92
C ILE A 154 -7.67 16.50 11.24
N LYS A 155 -8.81 17.22 11.26
CA LYS A 155 -9.33 17.85 12.48
C LYS A 155 -9.77 16.85 13.55
N LYS A 156 -10.12 15.63 13.15
CA LYS A 156 -10.58 14.55 14.05
C LYS A 156 -9.48 13.58 14.44
N LEU A 157 -8.22 13.86 14.04
CA LEU A 157 -7.08 13.01 14.41
C LEU A 157 -7.02 12.80 15.92
N GLN A 158 -6.75 11.55 16.30
CA GLN A 158 -6.55 11.13 17.68
C GLN A 158 -5.06 11.02 17.97
N PRO A 159 -4.64 11.09 19.25
CA PRO A 159 -3.27 10.74 19.63
C PRO A 159 -2.87 9.36 19.08
N GLY A 160 -1.66 9.29 18.52
CA GLY A 160 -1.12 8.09 17.87
C GLY A 160 -0.53 8.38 16.50
N VAL A 161 -0.23 7.32 15.76
CA VAL A 161 0.23 7.36 14.37
C VAL A 161 -0.93 7.01 13.45
N THR A 162 -1.31 7.96 12.60
CA THR A 162 -2.32 7.77 11.56
C THR A 162 -1.67 7.95 10.20
N GLU A 163 -1.88 7.01 9.29
CA GLU A 163 -1.45 7.12 7.90
C GLU A 163 -2.63 7.47 6.99
N PHE A 164 -2.43 8.43 6.09
CA PHE A 164 -3.36 8.71 5.00
C PHE A 164 -2.88 8.01 3.75
N VAL A 165 -3.68 7.09 3.20
CA VAL A 165 -3.38 6.41 1.94
C VAL A 165 -4.03 7.19 0.81
N ILE A 166 -3.20 7.68 -0.12
CA ILE A 166 -3.60 8.51 -1.25
C ILE A 166 -2.95 8.03 -2.53
N HIS A 167 -3.52 8.41 -3.67
CA HIS A 167 -3.04 7.99 -4.98
C HIS A 167 -2.76 9.22 -5.82
N LEU A 168 -1.50 9.59 -5.98
CA LEU A 168 -1.11 10.81 -6.70
C LEU A 168 -0.81 10.51 -8.17
N ALA A 169 -1.38 11.30 -9.08
CA ALA A 169 -1.04 11.36 -10.49
C ALA A 169 -1.69 12.60 -11.12
N PHE A 170 -1.19 13.03 -12.27
CA PHE A 170 -1.89 14.02 -13.08
C PHE A 170 -3.07 13.38 -13.82
N ASP A 171 -4.15 14.14 -14.02
CA ASP A 171 -5.25 13.77 -14.92
C ASP A 171 -4.88 14.10 -16.37
N ASP A 172 -3.91 13.36 -16.89
CA ASP A 172 -3.39 13.48 -18.25
C ASP A 172 -3.81 12.31 -19.15
N GLU A 173 -3.40 12.35 -20.42
CA GLU A 173 -3.77 11.35 -21.42
C GLU A 173 -3.27 9.94 -21.06
N GLU A 174 -2.09 9.83 -20.47
CA GLU A 174 -1.52 8.54 -20.07
C GLU A 174 -2.36 7.92 -18.95
N MET A 175 -2.62 8.66 -17.88
CA MET A 175 -3.40 8.16 -16.76
C MET A 175 -4.84 7.85 -17.17
N ARG A 176 -5.47 8.70 -17.98
CA ARG A 176 -6.81 8.43 -18.53
C ARG A 176 -6.82 7.18 -19.41
N GLY A 177 -5.78 6.94 -20.19
CA GLY A 177 -5.64 5.73 -21.02
C GLY A 177 -5.53 4.46 -20.18
N ILE A 178 -4.75 4.48 -19.11
CA ILE A 178 -4.58 3.34 -18.19
C ILE A 178 -5.89 3.05 -17.43
N THR A 179 -6.55 4.09 -16.94
CA THR A 179 -7.70 3.97 -16.02
C THR A 179 -9.05 4.24 -16.67
N PHE A 180 -9.16 4.16 -17.99
CA PHE A 180 -10.30 4.69 -18.76
C PHE A 180 -11.69 4.16 -18.33
N ASN A 181 -11.74 2.93 -17.80
CA ASN A 181 -12.96 2.27 -17.33
C ASN A 181 -13.03 2.10 -15.80
N HIS A 182 -12.18 2.81 -15.08
CA HIS A 182 -12.02 2.73 -13.63
C HIS A 182 -12.16 4.13 -13.02
N PRO A 183 -13.40 4.61 -12.79
CA PRO A 183 -13.63 5.94 -12.25
C PRO A 183 -13.10 6.11 -10.82
N SER A 184 -13.16 5.05 -10.01
CA SER A 184 -12.53 5.01 -8.69
C SER A 184 -11.03 4.73 -8.85
N TRP A 185 -10.19 5.47 -8.12
CA TRP A 185 -8.72 5.44 -8.26
C TRP A 185 -8.18 5.74 -9.67
N GLY A 186 -9.03 6.28 -10.56
CA GLY A 186 -8.66 6.71 -11.90
C GLY A 186 -8.01 8.09 -11.96
N ALA A 187 -7.75 8.59 -13.16
CA ALA A 187 -7.04 9.84 -13.41
C ALA A 187 -7.58 11.05 -12.61
N ALA A 188 -8.87 11.35 -12.73
CA ALA A 188 -9.48 12.48 -11.99
C ALA A 188 -9.47 12.29 -10.47
N TRP A 189 -9.55 11.04 -9.97
CA TRP A 189 -9.39 10.76 -8.54
C TRP A 189 -8.00 11.14 -8.05
N ARG A 190 -6.99 10.69 -8.82
CA ARG A 190 -5.59 10.89 -8.46
C ARG A 190 -5.17 12.36 -8.52
N GLN A 191 -5.72 13.10 -9.47
CA GLN A 191 -5.54 14.55 -9.55
C GLN A 191 -6.13 15.26 -8.33
N ARG A 192 -7.32 14.86 -7.85
CA ARG A 192 -7.92 15.47 -6.65
C ARG A 192 -7.11 15.20 -5.39
N ASP A 193 -6.53 14.00 -5.25
CA ASP A 193 -5.57 13.72 -4.18
C ASP A 193 -4.33 14.60 -4.31
N PHE A 194 -3.76 14.73 -5.51
CA PHE A 194 -2.62 15.61 -5.77
C PHE A 194 -2.92 17.06 -5.40
N ASP A 195 -4.05 17.60 -5.84
CA ASP A 195 -4.45 18.99 -5.61
C ASP A 195 -4.60 19.28 -4.12
N PHE A 196 -5.22 18.38 -3.35
CA PHE A 196 -5.37 18.56 -1.91
C PHE A 196 -4.03 18.43 -1.18
N PHE A 197 -3.25 17.39 -1.47
CA PHE A 197 -2.02 17.08 -0.73
C PHE A 197 -0.82 17.95 -1.10
N THR A 198 -0.93 18.75 -2.17
CA THR A 198 0.05 19.79 -2.50
C THR A 198 -0.40 21.20 -2.12
N SER A 199 -1.64 21.37 -1.63
CA SER A 199 -2.25 22.67 -1.34
C SER A 199 -1.70 23.40 -0.10
N GLU A 200 -1.84 24.73 -0.10
CA GLU A 200 -1.68 25.56 1.11
C GLU A 200 -2.72 25.23 2.19
N THR A 201 -3.89 24.72 1.81
CA THR A 201 -4.92 24.27 2.74
C THR A 201 -4.40 23.14 3.63
N LEU A 202 -3.79 22.10 3.06
CA LEU A 202 -3.18 21.02 3.84
C LEU A 202 -2.09 21.58 4.76
N ARG A 203 -1.19 22.42 4.24
CA ARG A 203 -0.10 23.01 5.04
C ARG A 203 -0.63 23.78 6.26
N ARG A 204 -1.72 24.53 6.10
CA ARG A 204 -2.39 25.24 7.20
C ARG A 204 -3.02 24.25 8.20
N LEU A 205 -3.75 23.25 7.71
CA LEU A 205 -4.42 22.26 8.56
C LEU A 205 -3.42 21.50 9.43
N LEU A 206 -2.27 21.08 8.86
CA LEU A 206 -1.23 20.40 9.63
C LEU A 206 -0.69 21.28 10.77
N ARG A 207 -0.46 22.58 10.52
CA ARG A 207 -0.01 23.54 11.54
C ARG A 207 -1.07 23.79 12.62
N GLU A 208 -2.30 24.08 12.21
CA GLU A 208 -3.40 24.42 13.13
C GLU A 208 -3.78 23.25 14.05
N ASN A 209 -3.63 22.01 13.57
CA ASN A 209 -3.92 20.80 14.33
C ASN A 209 -2.65 20.17 14.96
N ASN A 210 -1.51 20.89 14.94
CA ASN A 210 -0.24 20.46 15.51
C ASN A 210 0.19 19.04 15.07
N VAL A 211 -0.04 18.72 13.79
CA VAL A 211 0.29 17.42 13.21
C VAL A 211 1.78 17.34 12.96
N LYS A 212 2.40 16.27 13.44
CA LYS A 212 3.80 15.96 13.17
C LYS A 212 3.86 14.89 12.08
N LEU A 213 4.49 15.24 10.96
CA LEU A 213 4.80 14.26 9.92
C LEU A 213 5.96 13.38 10.39
N VAL A 214 5.80 12.08 10.21
CA VAL A 214 6.81 11.06 10.50
C VAL A 214 6.97 10.17 9.28
N THR A 215 8.11 9.53 9.18
CA THR A 215 8.46 8.60 8.09
C THR A 215 8.35 7.15 8.55
N TRP A 216 8.07 6.25 7.63
CA TRP A 216 8.21 4.81 7.84
C TRP A 216 9.63 4.41 8.18
N ARG A 217 10.64 5.16 7.70
CA ARG A 217 12.03 5.01 8.16
C ARG A 217 12.18 5.20 9.68
N GLU A 218 11.54 6.23 10.25
CA GLU A 218 11.53 6.46 11.70
C GLU A 218 10.76 5.36 12.43
N VAL A 219 9.59 4.96 11.90
CA VAL A 219 8.77 3.87 12.46
C VAL A 219 9.54 2.54 12.46
N GLY A 220 10.18 2.18 11.35
CA GLY A 220 11.03 0.99 11.22
C GLY A 220 12.29 1.03 12.10
N GLY A 221 12.70 2.22 12.56
CA GLY A 221 13.74 2.38 13.58
C GLY A 221 13.37 1.73 14.92
N LEU A 222 12.09 1.49 15.20
CA LEU A 222 11.62 0.80 16.40
C LEU A 222 11.92 -0.71 16.37
N ILE A 223 11.99 -1.32 15.18
CA ILE A 223 12.36 -2.73 15.01
C ILE A 223 13.82 -2.97 15.39
N ARG A 224 14.70 -2.04 15.01
CA ARG A 224 16.16 -2.18 15.19
C ARG A 224 16.66 -1.82 16.60
N LYS A 225 15.80 -1.27 17.45
CA LYS A 225 16.14 -0.76 18.79
C LYS A 225 15.81 -1.72 19.94
N LYS A 226 15.42 -2.95 19.65
CA LYS A 226 15.25 -4.03 20.62
C LYS A 226 16.32 -5.09 20.42
#